data_AF-A0A3M1B3V7-F1
#
_entry.id   AF-A0A3M1B3V7-F1
#
_cell.length_a   1.000
_cell.length_b   1.000
_cell.length_c   1.000
_cell.angle_alpha   90.00
_cell.angle_beta   90.00
_cell.angle_gamma   90.00
#
_symmetry.space_group_name_H-M   'P 1'
#
loop_
_entity.id
_entity.type
_entity.pdbx_description
1 polymer ?
#
loop_
_entity_poly.entity_id
_entity_poly.type
_entity_poly.pdbx_seq_one_letter_code
_entity_poly.pdbx_strand_id
1 'polypeptide(L)'
;PLLLMIPATLSCSCAFMLPVATPPNAIVFGSGRIRIGEMVRAGLVLNLVGTLLITLSAWFLLPAVFGFDPGHFPEWAAMGK
;
A
#
# COMPACT_ATOMS: atom_id res chain seq x y z
N PRO A 1 -17.55 -1.25 -2.34
CA PRO A 1 -16.75 -0.69 -1.23
C PRO A 1 -15.48 -1.48 -0.89
N LEU A 2 -15.54 -2.81 -0.73
CA LEU A 2 -14.39 -3.66 -0.36
C LEU A 2 -13.24 -3.61 -1.36
N LEU A 3 -13.56 -3.56 -2.66
CA LEU A 3 -12.56 -3.53 -3.75
C LEU A 3 -11.64 -2.30 -3.70
N LEU A 4 -12.11 -1.17 -3.15
CA LEU A 4 -11.31 0.05 -3.00
C LEU A 4 -10.71 0.16 -1.58
N MET A 5 -11.45 -0.25 -0.56
CA MET A 5 -10.99 -0.15 0.84
C MET A 5 -9.81 -1.07 1.15
N ILE A 6 -9.81 -2.30 0.66
CA ILE A 6 -8.75 -3.28 0.95
C ILE A 6 -7.39 -2.87 0.36
N PRO A 7 -7.28 -2.55 -0.95
CA PRO A 7 -6.00 -2.06 -1.47
C PRO A 7 -5.60 -0.69 -0.91
N ALA A 8 -6.56 0.18 -0.55
CA ALA A 8 -6.26 1.46 0.07
C ALA A 8 -5.65 1.31 1.48
N THR A 9 -6.22 0.45 2.34
CA THR A 9 -5.65 0.20 3.67
C THR A 9 -4.29 -0.49 3.59
N LEU A 10 -4.13 -1.47 2.70
CA LEU A 10 -2.84 -2.12 2.46
C LEU A 10 -1.78 -1.11 1.96
N SER A 11 -2.14 -0.21 1.05
CA SER A 11 -1.22 0.82 0.54
C SER A 11 -0.83 1.82 1.62
N CYS A 12 -1.74 2.15 2.53
CA CYS A 12 -1.47 3.04 3.67
C CYS A 12 -0.44 2.42 4.64
N SER A 13 -0.46 1.10 4.82
CA SER A 13 0.56 0.39 5.62
C SER A 13 1.96 0.38 4.97
N CYS A 14 2.08 0.68 3.69
CA CYS A 14 3.36 0.69 2.98
C CYS A 14 4.17 1.99 3.14
N ALA A 15 3.73 2.98 3.94
CA ALA A 15 4.40 4.27 4.11
C ALA A 15 5.78 4.18 4.83
N PHE A 16 6.78 3.61 4.15
CA PHE A 16 8.14 3.36 4.65
C PHE A 16 9.17 4.45 4.28
N MET A 17 8.74 5.59 3.72
CA MET A 17 9.66 6.60 3.17
C MET A 17 10.31 7.52 4.21
N LEU A 18 9.78 7.59 5.43
CA LEU A 18 10.29 8.49 6.47
C LEU A 18 10.84 7.69 7.66
N PRO A 19 11.96 8.16 8.27
CA PRO A 19 12.60 7.49 9.41
C PRO A 19 11.68 7.39 10.63
N VAL A 20 10.68 8.28 10.71
CA VAL A 20 9.72 8.37 11.82
C VAL A 20 8.65 7.26 11.78
N ALA A 21 8.55 6.53 10.66
CA ALA A 21 7.47 5.58 10.43
C ALA A 21 7.61 4.28 11.26
N THR A 22 8.84 3.83 11.56
CA THR A 22 9.05 2.58 12.30
C THR A 22 10.34 2.61 13.14
N PRO A 23 10.35 2.02 14.37
CA PRO A 23 11.51 2.01 15.27
C PRO A 23 12.83 1.50 14.65
N PRO A 24 12.84 0.45 13.79
CA PRO A 24 14.07 -0.03 13.17
C PRO A 24 14.73 0.99 12.23
N ASN A 25 13.95 1.74 11.46
CA ASN A 25 14.47 2.72 10.50
C ASN A 25 15.11 3.91 11.24
N ALA A 26 14.55 4.30 12.39
CA ALA A 26 15.13 5.31 13.28
C ALA A 26 16.47 4.87 13.91
N ILE A 27 16.61 3.60 14.28
CA ILE A 27 17.86 3.05 14.84
C ILE A 27 18.98 3.07 13.78
N VAL A 28 18.68 2.68 12.55
CA VAL A 28 19.66 2.71 11.44
C VAL A 28 20.07 4.15 11.11
N PHE A 29 19.12 5.10 11.13
CA PHE A 29 19.44 6.52 10.96
C PHE A 29 20.31 7.06 12.09
N GLY A 30 20.02 6.69 13.34
CA GLY A 30 20.80 7.07 14.53
C GLY A 30 22.24 6.55 14.56
N SER A 31 22.59 5.57 13.71
CA SER A 31 23.96 5.07 13.57
C SER A 31 24.94 6.08 12.94
N GLY A 32 24.42 7.19 12.37
CA GLY A 32 25.22 8.22 11.70
C GLY A 32 25.83 7.79 10.35
N ARG A 33 25.61 6.54 9.93
CA ARG A 33 26.17 5.98 8.69
C ARG A 33 25.26 6.15 7.48
N ILE A 34 23.98 6.49 7.67
CA ILE A 34 22.99 6.61 6.59
C ILE A 34 22.38 8.02 6.59
N ARG A 35 22.38 8.66 5.43
CA ARG A 35 21.76 9.98 5.22
C ARG A 35 20.27 9.83 4.91
N ILE A 36 19.48 10.85 5.22
CA ILE A 36 18.03 10.90 4.93
C ILE A 36 17.73 10.58 3.45
N GLY A 37 18.54 11.10 2.51
CA GLY A 37 18.36 10.85 1.08
C GLY A 37 18.47 9.37 0.67
N GLU A 38 19.36 8.61 1.32
CA GLU A 38 19.52 7.17 1.07
C GLU A 38 18.31 6.39 1.59
N MET A 39 17.77 6.78 2.74
CA MET A 39 16.55 6.19 3.30
C MET A 39 15.32 6.46 2.45
N VAL A 40 15.18 7.70 1.94
CA VAL A 40 14.06 8.06 1.06
C VAL A 40 14.12 7.24 -0.23
N ARG A 41 15.30 7.05 -0.82
CA ARG A 41 15.47 6.26 -2.04
C ARG A 41 15.15 4.78 -1.82
N ALA A 42 15.60 4.20 -0.71
CA ALA A 42 15.26 2.82 -0.33
C ALA A 42 13.75 2.67 -0.04
N GLY A 43 13.16 3.63 0.67
CA GLY A 43 11.73 3.65 0.98
C GLY A 43 10.85 3.85 -0.25
N LEU A 44 11.30 4.60 -1.25
CA LEU A 44 10.60 4.78 -2.53
C LEU A 44 10.54 3.46 -3.32
N VAL A 45 11.66 2.73 -3.38
CA VAL A 45 11.72 1.43 -4.06
C VAL A 45 10.79 0.43 -3.37
N LEU A 46 10.81 0.37 -2.03
CA LEU A 46 9.90 -0.48 -1.25
C LEU A 46 8.42 -0.10 -1.45
N ASN A 47 8.09 1.19 -1.47
CA ASN A 47 6.73 1.65 -1.76
C ASN A 47 6.28 1.24 -3.17
N LEU A 48 7.12 1.45 -4.18
CA LEU A 48 6.80 1.09 -5.57
C LEU A 48 6.54 -0.41 -5.73
N VAL A 49 7.40 -1.25 -5.15
CA VAL A 49 7.22 -2.70 -5.16
C VAL A 49 5.96 -3.09 -4.38
N GLY A 50 5.73 -2.50 -3.21
CA GLY A 50 4.54 -2.73 -2.39
C GLY A 50 3.25 -2.37 -3.12
N THR A 51 3.18 -1.19 -3.73
CA THR A 51 2.04 -0.75 -4.54
C THR A 51 1.80 -1.72 -5.69
N LEU A 52 2.84 -2.13 -6.41
CA LEU A 52 2.70 -3.05 -7.55
C LEU A 52 2.15 -4.42 -7.10
N LEU A 53 2.65 -4.95 -5.99
CA LEU A 53 2.16 -6.19 -5.39
C LEU A 53 0.72 -6.08 -4.89
N ILE A 54 0.35 -4.95 -4.26
CA ILE A 54 -1.02 -4.70 -3.79
C ILE A 54 -1.97 -4.57 -4.98
N THR A 55 -1.59 -3.85 -6.03
CA THR A 55 -2.40 -3.74 -7.25
C THR A 55 -2.62 -5.09 -7.91
N LEU A 56 -1.57 -5.91 -8.05
CA LEU A 56 -1.70 -7.28 -8.56
C LEU A 56 -2.59 -8.15 -7.66
N SER A 57 -2.40 -8.08 -6.34
CA SER A 57 -3.20 -8.85 -5.39
C SER A 57 -4.67 -8.43 -5.40
N ALA A 58 -4.96 -7.14 -5.57
CA ALA A 58 -6.31 -6.62 -5.70
C ALA A 58 -7.02 -7.09 -6.97
N TRP A 59 -6.28 -7.25 -8.08
CA TRP A 59 -6.85 -7.72 -9.36
C TRP A 59 -6.94 -9.23 -9.47
N PHE A 60 -5.99 -10.00 -8.91
CA PHE A 60 -5.95 -11.46 -9.07
C PHE A 60 -6.44 -12.21 -7.83
N LEU A 61 -6.04 -11.79 -6.64
CA LEU A 61 -6.29 -12.53 -5.40
C LEU A 61 -7.67 -12.20 -4.80
N LEU A 62 -8.07 -10.93 -4.81
CA LEU A 62 -9.35 -10.48 -4.26
C LEU A 62 -10.57 -11.13 -4.95
N PRO A 63 -10.63 -11.16 -6.31
CA PRO A 63 -11.71 -11.85 -7.01
C PRO A 63 -11.66 -13.37 -6.79
N ALA A 64 -10.47 -13.97 -6.69
CA ALA A 64 -10.31 -15.41 -6.49
C ALA A 64 -10.69 -15.87 -5.07
N VAL A 65 -10.38 -15.09 -4.04
CA VAL A 65 -10.64 -15.44 -2.62
C VAL A 65 -12.06 -15.11 -2.21
N PHE A 66 -12.60 -13.99 -2.70
CA PHE A 66 -13.91 -13.51 -2.27
C PHE A 66 -15.01 -13.63 -3.34
N GLY A 67 -14.70 -14.10 -4.55
CA GLY A 67 -15.67 -14.30 -5.62
C GLY A 67 -16.34 -13.01 -6.12
N PHE A 68 -15.71 -11.85 -5.90
CA PHE A 68 -16.27 -10.55 -6.31
C PHE A 68 -15.84 -10.17 -7.72
N ASP A 69 -16.81 -9.74 -8.53
CA ASP A 69 -16.57 -9.19 -9.86
C ASP A 69 -16.16 -7.70 -9.76
N PRO A 70 -14.93 -7.32 -10.13
CA PRO A 70 -14.44 -5.94 -10.00
C PRO A 70 -15.19 -4.94 -10.88
N GLY A 71 -15.95 -5.43 -11.88
CA GLY A 71 -16.81 -4.62 -12.75
C GLY A 71 -18.25 -4.45 -12.24
N HIS A 72 -18.67 -5.18 -11.21
CA HIS A 72 -20.04 -5.08 -10.70
C HIS A 72 -20.16 -3.91 -9.73
N PHE A 73 -20.54 -2.76 -10.27
CA PHE A 73 -20.85 -1.59 -9.47
C PHE A 73 -22.08 -1.91 -8.61
N PRO A 74 -22.00 -1.82 -7.27
CA PRO A 74 -23.11 -2.22 -6.43
C PRO A 74 -24.29 -1.26 -6.60
N GLU A 75 -25.50 -1.79 -6.77
CA GLU A 75 -26.69 -0.98 -7.09
C GLU A 75 -26.98 0.12 -6.06
N TRP A 76 -26.63 -0.08 -4.79
CA TRP A 76 -26.78 0.93 -3.74
C TRP A 76 -25.93 2.19 -3.97
N ALA A 77 -24.84 2.10 -4.74
CA ALA A 77 -24.00 3.24 -5.11
C ALA A 77 -24.44 3.87 -6.45
N ALA A 78 -25.20 3.14 -7.28
CA ALA A 78 -25.79 3.67 -8.51
C ALA A 78 -27.05 4.50 -8.24
N MET A 79 -27.69 4.30 -7.10
CA MET A 79 -28.83 5.09 -6.63
C MET A 79 -28.37 6.41 -5.98
N GLY A 80 -27.62 7.20 -6.74
CA GLY A 80 -27.36 8.60 -6.49
C GLY A 80 -28.34 9.48 -7.26
N LYS A 81 -29.63 9.39 -6.90
CA LYS A 81 -30.61 10.46 -7.05
C LYS A 81 -31.16 10.77 -5.66
#